data_AF-A0A9W8DYS1-F1
#
_entry.id   AF-A0A9W8DYS1-F1
#
_cell.length_a   1.000
_cell.length_b   1.000
_cell.length_c   1.000
_cell.angle_alpha   90.00
_cell.angle_beta   90.00
_cell.angle_gamma   90.00
#
_symmetry.space_group_name_H-M   'P 1'
#
loop_
_entity.id
_entity.type
_entity.pdbx_description
1 polymer ?
#
loop_
_entity_poly.entity_id
_entity_poly.type
_entity_poly.pdbx_seq_one_letter_code
_entity_poly.pdbx_strand_id
1 'polypeptide(L)'
;MTITNSPKYTDFRGDHHAASGHWNDPPKAIFKAQKKDDALPTSSPSPPPKAGKGKLGLKGDREGAAVLSESIPAPAEVKAMVQRVLTLLTERDLKGMDKRKLDDATKKMDILFARLDKGEVPNPVMEELDSILKDLEAGNGTEASQRFLPLMQHYVESEGKWLLGLKRLIELRS
;
A
#
# COMPACT_ATOMS: atom_id res chain seq x y z
N MET A 1 56.92 -25.97 4.88
CA MET A 1 55.86 -25.31 4.09
C MET A 1 54.55 -26.01 4.44
N THR A 2 53.73 -25.41 5.29
CA THR A 2 52.47 -26.01 5.79
C THR A 2 51.29 -25.48 4.98
N ILE A 3 50.63 -26.37 4.25
CA ILE A 3 49.41 -26.08 3.47
C ILE A 3 48.23 -26.05 4.44
N THR A 4 47.64 -24.88 4.66
CA THR A 4 46.43 -24.71 5.47
C THR A 4 45.20 -25.15 4.67
N ASN A 5 44.44 -26.05 5.27
CA ASN A 5 43.23 -26.69 4.77
C ASN A 5 42.05 -25.70 4.79
N SER A 6 41.54 -25.30 3.62
CA SER A 6 40.32 -24.48 3.51
C SER A 6 39.08 -25.35 3.77
N PRO A 7 38.09 -24.92 4.57
CA PRO A 7 36.87 -25.69 4.76
C PRO A 7 36.07 -25.76 3.46
N LYS A 8 35.73 -26.99 3.04
CA LYS A 8 34.83 -27.29 1.93
C LYS A 8 33.47 -26.64 2.19
N TYR A 9 33.06 -25.74 1.31
CA TYR A 9 31.69 -25.21 1.27
C TYR A 9 30.72 -26.37 0.95
N THR A 10 29.86 -26.71 1.89
CA THR A 10 28.79 -27.69 1.73
C THR A 10 27.48 -26.98 1.41
N ASP A 11 26.85 -27.39 0.31
CA ASP A 11 25.59 -26.87 -0.23
C ASP A 11 24.46 -26.87 0.83
N PHE A 12 23.71 -25.77 0.92
CA PHE A 12 22.66 -25.50 1.91
C PHE A 12 21.39 -26.36 1.74
N ARG A 13 21.32 -27.17 0.69
CA ARG A 13 20.17 -28.05 0.42
C ARG A 13 20.23 -29.40 1.14
N GLY A 14 21.29 -29.66 1.91
CA GLY A 14 21.44 -30.87 2.73
C GLY A 14 20.50 -30.89 3.95
N ASP A 15 19.91 -32.06 4.19
CA ASP A 15 18.76 -32.38 5.05
C ASP A 15 18.89 -32.11 6.57
N HIS A 16 19.83 -31.29 7.04
CA HIS A 16 20.09 -31.14 8.49
C HIS A 16 20.20 -29.71 9.02
N HIS A 17 20.02 -28.67 8.20
CA HIS A 17 20.11 -27.29 8.70
C HIS A 17 18.91 -26.84 9.55
N ALA A 18 17.71 -27.40 9.34
CA ALA A 18 16.51 -27.03 10.09
C ALA A 18 16.42 -27.69 11.48
N ALA A 19 17.22 -28.73 11.76
CA ALA A 19 17.08 -29.53 12.97
C ALA A 19 17.81 -28.96 14.21
N SER A 20 18.74 -28.00 14.03
CA SER A 20 19.64 -27.55 15.12
C SER A 20 19.62 -26.03 15.38
N GLY A 21 18.92 -25.22 14.59
CA GLY A 21 18.96 -23.77 14.77
C GLY A 21 17.78 -23.07 14.13
N HIS A 22 16.90 -22.54 14.98
CA HIS A 22 15.76 -21.74 14.59
C HIS A 22 16.25 -20.56 13.74
N TRP A 23 15.81 -20.50 12.48
CA TRP A 23 16.19 -19.49 11.49
C TRP A 23 15.75 -18.06 11.87
N ASN A 24 15.13 -17.90 13.03
CA ASN A 24 14.49 -16.68 13.51
C ASN A 24 14.97 -16.24 14.90
N ASP A 25 16.10 -16.75 15.40
CA ASP A 25 16.70 -16.23 16.64
C ASP A 25 17.66 -15.07 16.27
N PRO A 26 17.28 -13.81 16.50
CA PRO A 26 18.17 -12.70 16.22
C PRO A 26 19.41 -12.81 17.12
N PRO A 27 20.61 -12.45 16.62
CA PRO A 27 21.82 -12.50 17.44
C PRO A 27 21.66 -11.59 18.66
N LYS A 28 21.75 -12.19 19.86
CA LYS A 28 21.66 -11.52 21.18
C LYS A 28 22.64 -10.34 21.37
N ALA A 29 23.60 -10.17 20.47
CA ALA A 29 24.51 -9.02 20.43
C ALA A 29 23.80 -7.69 20.14
N ILE A 30 22.66 -7.71 19.44
CA ILE A 30 21.91 -6.48 19.10
C ILE A 30 21.14 -5.93 20.31
N PHE A 31 20.67 -6.80 21.21
CA PHE A 31 19.84 -6.43 22.36
C PHE A 31 20.63 -6.26 23.67
N LYS A 32 21.85 -5.71 23.60
CA LYS A 32 22.53 -5.24 24.82
C LYS A 32 21.89 -3.92 25.23
N ALA A 33 21.09 -3.95 26.30
CA ALA A 33 20.63 -2.75 26.98
C ALA A 33 21.85 -1.89 27.35
N GLN A 34 21.95 -0.69 26.76
CA GLN A 34 22.97 0.28 27.15
C GLN A 34 22.74 0.66 28.62
N LYS A 35 23.68 0.29 29.49
CA LYS A 35 23.75 0.87 30.83
C LYS A 35 23.93 2.39 30.67
N LYS A 36 23.03 3.15 31.29
CA LYS A 36 23.17 4.59 31.48
C LYS A 36 24.31 4.81 32.47
N ASP A 37 25.40 5.35 31.97
CA ASP A 37 26.38 6.05 32.78
C ASP A 37 26.50 7.48 32.23
N ASP A 38 26.24 8.43 33.12
CA ASP A 38 26.35 9.88 32.96
C ASP A 38 27.71 10.31 32.38
N ALA A 39 27.68 11.09 31.29
CA ALA A 39 28.54 12.26 31.08
C ALA A 39 28.30 12.86 29.67
N LEU A 40 27.77 14.09 29.63
CA LEU A 40 27.97 15.01 28.52
C LEU A 40 29.47 15.38 28.45
N PRO A 41 30.04 15.57 27.24
CA PRO A 41 30.09 16.94 26.73
C PRO A 41 29.76 17.07 25.23
N THR A 42 28.91 18.07 24.95
CA THR A 42 29.02 19.06 23.85
C THR A 42 29.90 18.71 22.64
N SER A 43 29.28 18.56 21.47
CA SER A 43 29.79 19.11 20.20
C SER A 43 28.69 19.21 19.14
N SER A 44 28.64 20.39 18.51
CA SER A 44 28.06 20.70 17.19
C SER A 44 26.56 20.98 17.06
N PRO A 45 26.17 22.28 17.04
CA PRO A 45 25.15 22.79 16.16
C PRO A 45 25.80 23.47 14.94
N SER A 46 25.76 22.81 13.77
CA SER A 46 26.00 23.51 12.51
C SER A 46 24.68 24.11 12.01
N PRO A 47 24.62 25.43 11.73
CA PRO A 47 23.44 26.08 11.17
C PRO A 47 23.33 25.80 9.65
N PRO A 48 22.12 25.59 9.10
CA PRO A 48 21.92 25.62 7.66
C PRO A 48 22.00 27.07 7.14
N PRO A 49 22.67 27.32 6.00
CA PRO A 49 22.74 28.64 5.40
C PRO A 49 21.44 29.02 4.67
N LYS A 50 20.93 30.21 5.05
CA LYS A 50 20.33 31.28 4.22
C LYS A 50 19.42 30.90 3.05
N ALA A 51 18.13 31.19 3.26
CA ALA A 51 17.25 32.04 2.45
C ALA A 51 17.70 32.35 1.00
N GLY A 52 17.18 31.58 0.05
CA GLY A 52 17.05 31.98 -1.35
C GLY A 52 15.65 32.53 -1.62
N LYS A 53 15.51 33.86 -1.65
CA LYS A 53 14.37 34.56 -2.25
C LYS A 53 14.49 34.43 -3.77
N GLY A 54 13.74 33.51 -4.37
CA GLY A 54 13.50 33.46 -5.82
C GLY A 54 12.12 34.05 -6.14
N LYS A 55 12.09 35.30 -6.58
CA LYS A 55 10.92 35.97 -7.15
C LYS A 55 11.10 36.01 -8.68
N LEU A 56 10.47 35.06 -9.39
CA LEU A 56 10.10 35.14 -10.81
C LEU A 56 8.72 34.46 -10.87
N GLY A 57 7.62 35.06 -11.31
CA GLY A 57 7.52 36.06 -12.36
C GLY A 57 7.35 35.39 -13.72
N LEU A 58 6.36 34.51 -13.90
CA LEU A 58 5.83 34.17 -15.22
C LEU A 58 4.31 34.25 -15.23
N LYS A 59 3.86 35.36 -15.82
CA LYS A 59 2.54 35.61 -16.35
C LYS A 59 2.42 34.80 -17.65
N GLY A 60 1.56 33.79 -17.62
CA GLY A 60 1.22 32.98 -18.77
C GLY A 60 -0.29 32.98 -18.92
N ASP A 61 -0.81 34.02 -19.56
CA ASP A 61 -2.15 34.05 -20.12
C ASP A 61 -2.24 32.94 -21.17
N ARG A 62 -2.98 31.86 -20.86
CA ARG A 62 -3.40 30.88 -21.86
C ARG A 62 -4.91 30.71 -21.77
N GLU A 63 -5.57 31.48 -22.62
CA GLU A 63 -6.96 31.29 -23.01
C GLU A 63 -7.20 29.86 -23.51
N GLY A 64 -8.39 29.35 -23.15
CA GLY A 64 -9.18 28.54 -24.07
C GLY A 64 -8.75 27.09 -24.24
N ALA A 65 -9.06 26.26 -23.25
CA ALA A 65 -9.49 24.89 -23.52
C ALA A 65 -10.71 24.62 -22.65
N ALA A 66 -11.83 24.34 -23.31
CA ALA A 66 -13.08 23.95 -22.69
C ALA A 66 -12.83 22.82 -21.69
N VAL A 67 -12.97 23.14 -20.41
CA VAL A 67 -12.95 22.18 -19.31
C VAL A 67 -14.21 21.32 -19.50
N LEU A 68 -14.03 20.16 -20.14
CA LEU A 68 -14.88 19.02 -19.87
C LEU A 68 -14.82 18.85 -18.36
N SER A 69 -15.90 19.24 -17.67
CA SER A 69 -16.07 18.99 -16.25
C SER A 69 -16.12 17.47 -16.08
N GLU A 70 -14.95 16.86 -15.96
CA GLU A 70 -14.78 15.52 -15.43
C GLU A 70 -15.36 15.61 -14.02
N SER A 71 -16.63 15.20 -13.91
CA SER A 71 -17.37 15.28 -12.66
C SER A 71 -16.67 14.35 -11.68
N ILE A 72 -16.00 14.96 -10.70
CA ILE A 72 -15.42 14.24 -9.57
C ILE A 72 -16.52 13.33 -9.02
N PRO A 73 -16.32 11.99 -9.00
CA PRO A 73 -17.37 11.07 -8.64
C PRO A 73 -17.81 11.35 -7.20
N ALA A 74 -19.12 11.46 -6.99
CA ALA A 74 -19.63 11.76 -5.66
C ALA A 74 -19.28 10.59 -4.72
N PRO A 75 -18.91 10.86 -3.45
CA PRO A 75 -18.58 9.80 -2.50
C PRO A 75 -19.73 8.82 -2.30
N ALA A 76 -20.98 9.28 -2.47
CA ALA A 76 -22.16 8.42 -2.43
C ALA A 76 -22.22 7.43 -3.61
N GLU A 77 -21.79 7.84 -4.82
CA GLU A 77 -21.79 6.98 -6.01
C GLU A 77 -20.74 5.88 -5.89
N VAL A 78 -19.53 6.24 -5.43
CA VAL A 78 -18.45 5.26 -5.19
C VAL A 78 -18.89 4.22 -4.15
N LYS A 79 -19.54 4.64 -3.06
CA LYS A 79 -20.10 3.70 -2.07
C LYS A 79 -21.11 2.75 -2.68
N ALA A 80 -22.04 3.27 -3.47
CA ALA A 80 -23.05 2.47 -4.14
C ALA A 80 -22.40 1.44 -5.08
N MET A 81 -21.38 1.82 -5.84
CA MET A 81 -20.64 0.91 -6.71
C MET A 81 -19.95 -0.21 -5.93
N VAL A 82 -19.24 0.10 -4.85
CA VAL A 82 -18.60 -0.91 -4.01
C VAL A 82 -19.65 -1.88 -3.43
N GLN A 83 -20.78 -1.36 -2.95
CA GLN A 83 -21.87 -2.19 -2.43
C GLN A 83 -22.48 -3.10 -3.50
N ARG A 84 -22.62 -2.63 -4.74
CA ARG A 84 -23.06 -3.46 -5.87
C ARG A 84 -22.07 -4.60 -6.12
N VAL A 85 -20.77 -4.32 -6.18
CA VAL A 85 -19.74 -5.35 -6.36
C VAL A 85 -19.77 -6.39 -5.22
N LEU A 86 -19.90 -5.95 -3.96
CA LEU A 86 -20.02 -6.84 -2.81
C LEU A 86 -21.26 -7.73 -2.87
N THR A 87 -22.40 -7.17 -3.28
CA THR A 87 -23.66 -7.91 -3.46
C THR A 87 -23.48 -9.00 -4.51
N LEU A 88 -22.93 -8.65 -5.67
CA LEU A 88 -22.65 -9.61 -6.76
C LEU A 88 -21.72 -10.75 -6.31
N LEU A 89 -20.71 -10.45 -5.49
CA LEU A 89 -19.79 -11.47 -4.96
C LEU A 89 -20.44 -12.34 -3.88
N THR A 90 -21.39 -11.79 -3.11
CA THR A 90 -22.14 -12.54 -2.09
C THR A 90 -23.11 -13.53 -2.74
N GLU A 91 -23.71 -13.17 -3.88
CA GLU A 91 -24.61 -14.05 -4.64
C GLU A 91 -23.90 -15.24 -5.30
N ARG A 92 -22.59 -15.18 -5.51
CA ARG A 92 -21.80 -16.25 -6.15
C ARG A 92 -21.59 -17.52 -5.31
N ASP A 93 -22.27 -17.66 -4.16
CA ASP A 93 -22.16 -18.79 -3.23
C ASP A 93 -20.70 -19.20 -2.93
N LEU A 94 -19.85 -18.20 -2.62
CA LEU A 94 -18.44 -18.43 -2.31
C LEU A 94 -18.31 -19.35 -1.09
N LYS A 95 -17.44 -20.37 -1.19
CA LYS A 95 -17.22 -21.37 -0.13
C LYS A 95 -15.78 -21.34 0.39
N GLY A 96 -15.62 -21.79 1.64
CA GLY A 96 -14.31 -21.99 2.24
C GLY A 96 -13.47 -20.72 2.33
N MET A 97 -12.33 -20.72 1.64
CA MET A 97 -11.33 -19.64 1.73
C MET A 97 -11.79 -18.34 1.05
N ASP A 98 -12.55 -18.43 -0.03
CA ASP A 98 -13.00 -17.24 -0.77
C ASP A 98 -14.08 -16.47 -0.01
N LYS A 99 -14.93 -17.17 0.76
CA LYS A 99 -15.84 -16.52 1.71
C LYS A 99 -15.07 -15.71 2.76
N ARG A 100 -13.99 -16.27 3.32
CA ARG A 100 -13.16 -15.55 4.30
C ARG A 100 -12.50 -14.31 3.70
N LYS A 101 -12.05 -14.40 2.44
CA LYS A 101 -11.51 -13.24 1.71
C LYS A 101 -12.58 -12.17 1.49
N LEU A 102 -13.81 -12.57 1.14
CA LEU A 102 -14.92 -11.64 0.97
C LEU A 102 -15.26 -10.94 2.30
N ASP A 103 -15.37 -11.68 3.41
CA ASP A 103 -15.59 -11.12 4.75
C ASP A 103 -14.51 -10.11 5.15
N ASP A 104 -13.24 -10.41 4.90
CA ASP A 104 -12.12 -9.50 5.15
C ASP A 104 -12.19 -8.25 4.24
N ALA A 105 -12.51 -8.45 2.96
CA ALA A 105 -12.69 -7.35 2.02
C ALA A 105 -13.84 -6.43 2.43
N THR A 106 -14.99 -6.98 2.85
CA THR A 106 -16.14 -6.21 3.34
C THR A 106 -15.75 -5.33 4.53
N LYS A 107 -15.09 -5.89 5.55
CA LYS A 107 -14.61 -5.12 6.72
C LYS A 107 -13.65 -4.00 6.33
N LYS A 108 -12.84 -4.22 5.29
CA LYS A 108 -11.93 -3.21 4.76
C LYS A 108 -12.65 -2.15 3.95
N MET A 109 -13.73 -2.49 3.25
CA MET A 109 -14.60 -1.51 2.57
C MET A 109 -15.36 -0.63 3.57
N ASP A 110 -15.72 -1.14 4.75
CA ASP A 110 -16.28 -0.29 5.82
C ASP A 110 -15.31 0.82 6.26
N ILE A 111 -14.00 0.53 6.29
CA ILE A 111 -12.97 1.54 6.57
C ILE A 111 -12.96 2.61 5.48
N LEU A 112 -13.04 2.21 4.21
CA LEU A 112 -13.16 3.15 3.09
C LEU A 112 -14.42 4.00 3.23
N PHE A 113 -15.57 3.41 3.53
CA PHE A 113 -16.84 4.14 3.70
C PHE A 113 -16.76 5.19 4.79
N ALA A 114 -16.20 4.83 5.95
CA ALA A 114 -15.99 5.76 7.05
C ALA A 114 -15.08 6.94 6.67
N ARG A 115 -14.07 6.72 5.80
CA ARG A 115 -13.19 7.80 5.31
C ARG A 115 -13.85 8.65 4.22
N LEU A 116 -14.68 8.04 3.37
CA LEU A 116 -15.50 8.76 2.40
C LEU A 116 -16.51 9.67 3.07
N ASP A 117 -17.16 9.23 4.16
CA ASP A 117 -18.04 10.09 4.97
C ASP A 117 -17.32 11.31 5.56
N LYS A 118 -16.04 11.15 5.89
CA LYS A 118 -15.20 12.23 6.43
C LYS A 118 -14.56 13.11 5.35
N GLY A 119 -14.62 12.71 4.08
CA GLY A 119 -13.90 13.38 3.00
C GLY A 119 -12.37 13.29 3.13
N GLU A 120 -11.86 12.23 3.78
CA GLU A 120 -10.40 12.03 3.98
C GLU A 120 -9.72 11.34 2.80
N VAL A 121 -10.47 10.96 1.77
CA VAL A 121 -9.94 10.29 0.57
C VAL A 121 -9.56 11.35 -0.46
N PRO A 122 -8.31 11.37 -0.94
CA PRO A 122 -7.89 12.32 -1.97
C PRO A 122 -8.71 12.19 -3.26
N ASN A 123 -9.06 13.31 -3.89
CA ASN A 123 -9.72 13.32 -5.20
C ASN A 123 -9.05 12.44 -6.27
N PRO A 124 -7.71 12.43 -6.44
CA PRO A 124 -7.09 11.54 -7.43
C PRO A 124 -7.30 10.05 -7.10
N VAL A 125 -7.43 9.69 -5.82
CA VAL A 125 -7.75 8.31 -5.41
C VAL A 125 -9.21 7.98 -5.75
N MET A 126 -10.11 8.94 -5.65
CA MET A 126 -11.53 8.77 -5.99
C MET A 126 -11.75 8.51 -7.49
N GLU A 127 -11.05 9.24 -8.36
CA GLU A 127 -11.14 9.09 -9.82
C GLU A 127 -10.61 7.72 -10.27
N GLU A 128 -9.46 7.30 -9.73
CA GLU A 128 -8.89 5.98 -9.99
C GLU A 128 -9.79 4.87 -9.44
N LEU A 129 -10.33 5.04 -8.24
CA LEU A 129 -11.25 4.09 -7.63
C LEU A 129 -12.53 3.91 -8.46
N ASP A 130 -13.13 5.00 -8.95
CA ASP A 130 -14.29 4.95 -9.84
C ASP A 130 -13.97 4.18 -11.14
N SER A 131 -12.80 4.44 -11.75
CA SER A 131 -12.35 3.72 -12.94
C SER A 131 -12.17 2.22 -12.68
N ILE A 132 -11.53 1.85 -11.57
CA ILE A 132 -11.33 0.45 -11.15
C ILE A 132 -12.67 -0.23 -10.90
N LEU A 133 -13.64 0.46 -10.28
CA LEU A 133 -14.96 -0.10 -9.99
C LEU A 133 -15.78 -0.30 -11.26
N LYS A 134 -15.68 0.60 -12.25
CA LYS A 134 -16.29 0.42 -13.58
C LYS A 134 -15.72 -0.81 -14.30
N ASP A 135 -14.40 -0.98 -14.28
CA ASP A 135 -13.75 -2.16 -14.86
C ASP A 135 -14.18 -3.45 -14.13
N LEU A 136 -14.31 -3.41 -12.80
CA LEU A 136 -14.83 -4.52 -12.00
C LEU A 136 -16.28 -4.85 -12.35
N GLU A 137 -17.15 -3.84 -12.49
CA GLU A 137 -18.55 -4.04 -12.89
C GLU A 137 -18.65 -4.68 -14.28
N ALA A 138 -17.80 -4.28 -15.22
CA ALA A 138 -17.68 -4.88 -16.55
C ALA A 138 -17.10 -6.30 -16.55
N GLY A 139 -16.55 -6.78 -15.42
CA GLY A 139 -15.90 -8.08 -15.32
C GLY A 139 -14.44 -8.10 -15.82
N ASN A 140 -13.85 -6.93 -16.08
CA ASN A 140 -12.47 -6.79 -16.55
C ASN A 140 -11.48 -6.80 -15.38
N GLY A 141 -11.36 -7.93 -14.69
CA GLY A 141 -10.48 -8.08 -13.52
C GLY A 141 -9.00 -7.77 -13.80
N THR A 142 -8.53 -8.06 -15.02
CA THR A 142 -7.15 -7.76 -15.45
C THR A 142 -6.90 -6.27 -15.58
N GLU A 143 -7.80 -5.51 -16.23
CA GLU A 143 -7.70 -4.06 -16.37
C GLU A 143 -7.80 -3.36 -15.01
N ALA A 144 -8.77 -3.80 -14.18
CA ALA A 144 -8.92 -3.32 -12.81
C ALA A 144 -7.63 -3.55 -11.98
N SER A 145 -6.98 -4.70 -12.14
CA SER A 145 -5.71 -5.00 -11.48
C SER A 145 -4.58 -4.07 -11.93
N GLN A 146 -4.50 -3.78 -13.24
CA GLN A 146 -3.46 -2.90 -13.78
C GLN A 146 -3.62 -1.47 -13.28
N ARG A 147 -4.84 -0.94 -13.25
CA ARG A 147 -5.15 0.40 -12.70
C ARG A 147 -4.95 0.49 -11.19
N PHE A 148 -5.15 -0.62 -10.47
CA PHE A 148 -4.93 -0.66 -9.03
C PHE A 148 -3.45 -0.54 -8.62
N LEU A 149 -2.50 -0.96 -9.48
CA LEU A 149 -1.06 -0.97 -9.15
C LEU A 149 -0.49 0.43 -8.86
N PRO A 150 -0.68 1.46 -9.71
CA PRO A 150 -0.27 2.83 -9.41
C PRO A 150 -0.86 3.35 -8.11
N LEU A 151 -2.15 3.07 -7.87
CA LEU A 151 -2.84 3.51 -6.66
C LEU A 151 -2.17 2.93 -5.40
N MET A 152 -1.82 1.65 -5.44
CA MET A 152 -1.09 1.00 -4.35
C MET A 152 0.32 1.59 -4.18
N GLN A 153 1.05 1.88 -5.25
CA GLN A 153 2.41 2.44 -5.14
C GLN A 153 2.42 3.83 -4.49
N HIS A 154 1.46 4.69 -4.82
CA HIS A 154 1.44 6.08 -4.36
C HIS A 154 0.76 6.26 -3.00
N TYR A 155 -0.19 5.40 -2.64
CA TYR A 155 -1.07 5.60 -1.48
C TYR A 155 -1.05 4.44 -0.48
N VAL A 156 -0.11 3.48 -0.57
CA VAL A 156 -0.05 2.35 0.38
C VAL A 156 0.12 2.79 1.84
N GLU A 157 0.87 3.85 2.10
CA GLU A 157 1.14 4.30 3.48
C GLU A 157 -0.10 4.91 4.14
N SER A 158 -0.88 5.68 3.38
CA SER A 158 -2.07 6.39 3.88
C SER A 158 -3.36 5.56 3.76
N GLU A 159 -3.51 4.78 2.69
CA GLU A 159 -4.75 4.10 2.30
C GLU A 159 -4.61 2.55 2.28
N GLY A 160 -3.44 2.01 2.59
CA GLY A 160 -3.13 0.58 2.45
C GLY A 160 -4.09 -0.37 3.19
N LYS A 161 -4.69 0.08 4.29
CA LYS A 161 -5.62 -0.74 5.09
C LYS A 161 -6.82 -1.21 4.28
N TRP A 162 -7.45 -0.31 3.53
CA TRP A 162 -8.64 -0.62 2.71
C TRP A 162 -8.27 -0.99 1.27
N LEU A 163 -7.14 -0.48 0.73
CA LEU A 163 -6.64 -0.88 -0.59
C LEU A 163 -6.40 -2.39 -0.68
N LEU A 164 -5.93 -3.03 0.39
CA LEU A 164 -5.77 -4.48 0.40
C LEU A 164 -7.11 -5.21 0.25
N GLY A 165 -8.21 -4.62 0.75
CA GLY A 165 -9.56 -5.15 0.59
C GLY A 165 -10.03 -5.03 -0.85
N LEU A 166 -9.78 -3.88 -1.47
CA LEU A 166 -10.07 -3.66 -2.90
C LEU A 166 -9.32 -4.67 -3.78
N LYS A 167 -8.05 -4.93 -3.48
CA LYS A 167 -7.27 -5.99 -4.17
C LYS A 167 -7.95 -7.35 -4.07
N ARG A 168 -8.47 -7.73 -2.89
CA ARG A 168 -9.20 -9.00 -2.72
C ARG A 168 -10.49 -9.03 -3.53
N LEU A 169 -11.20 -7.91 -3.63
CA LEU A 169 -12.39 -7.84 -4.49
C LEU A 169 -12.04 -8.07 -5.96
N ILE A 170 -10.92 -7.52 -6.43
CA ILE A 170 -10.42 -7.75 -7.79
C ILE A 170 -10.05 -9.23 -7.99
N GLU A 171 -9.32 -9.83 -7.06
CA GLU A 171 -8.96 -11.26 -7.11
C GLU A 171 -10.19 -12.20 -7.10
N LEU A 172 -11.27 -11.83 -6.41
CA LEU A 172 -12.51 -12.63 -6.36
C LEU A 172 -13.41 -12.43 -7.59
N ARG A 173 -13.23 -11.32 -8.30
CA ARG A 173 -14.00 -10.97 -9.51
C ARG A 173 -13.33 -11.51 -10.78
N SER A 174 -11.99 -11.51 -10.81
CA SER A 174 -11.15 -12.03 -11.89
C SER A 174 -11.26 -13.53 -12.07
#